data_AF-A0AAV9AS52-F1
#
_entry.id   AF-A0AAV9AS52-F1
#
_cell.length_a   1.000
_cell.length_b   1.000
_cell.length_c   1.000
_cell.angle_alpha   90.00
_cell.angle_beta   90.00
_cell.angle_gamma   90.00
#
_symmetry.space_group_name_H-M   'P 1'
#
loop_
_entity.id
_entity.type
_entity.pdbx_description
1 polymer ?
#
loop_
_entity_poly.entity_id
_entity_poly.type
_entity_poly.pdbx_seq_one_letter_code
_entity_poly.pdbx_strand_id
1 'polypeptide(L)'
;MRNHFIVNQCLRDQSMKRQSKMHQFMGKLCMKNQCMIQQILRAKPIIFCIDAIRMKLMVKMNHRRQVAERWKGALVLEVQKIVTELSKNKGMYDVHRSSADMAEVDGPKGRFDVILSERSCSCRKWQVIGIPCHHAAAVICHMRGSNWEDYVDDHFTVTRYKKAYAMEITPLPDKTMWDIEDLNYVIKPPRQARPSPGRPRKKRIRP
;
A
#
# COMPACT_ATOMS: atom_id res chain seq x y z
N MET A 1 -1.58 -15.92 -30.34
CA MET A 1 -0.48 -15.38 -29.49
C MET A 1 -0.71 -13.97 -28.95
N ARG A 2 -1.49 -13.09 -29.61
CA ARG A 2 -1.75 -11.71 -29.13
C ARG A 2 -2.66 -11.61 -27.87
N ASN A 3 -3.57 -12.56 -27.66
CA ASN A 3 -4.46 -12.55 -26.47
C ASN A 3 -3.73 -12.90 -25.15
N HIS A 4 -2.65 -13.68 -25.20
CA HIS A 4 -1.89 -14.06 -24.00
C HIS A 4 -1.02 -12.90 -23.46
N PHE A 5 -0.62 -11.97 -24.33
CA PHE A 5 0.15 -10.79 -23.95
C PHE A 5 -0.73 -9.73 -23.24
N ILE A 6 -1.96 -9.55 -23.71
CA ILE A 6 -2.92 -8.58 -23.15
C ILE A 6 -3.38 -9.01 -21.75
N VAL A 7 -3.65 -10.30 -21.52
CA VAL A 7 -4.02 -10.81 -20.19
C VAL A 7 -2.88 -10.61 -19.19
N ASN A 8 -1.64 -10.93 -19.57
CA ASN A 8 -0.48 -10.74 -18.71
C ASN A 8 -0.14 -9.26 -18.43
N GLN A 9 -0.44 -8.37 -19.37
CA GLN A 9 -0.29 -6.92 -19.16
C GLN A 9 -1.38 -6.37 -18.25
N CYS A 10 -2.63 -6.82 -18.41
CA CYS A 10 -3.74 -6.48 -17.53
C CYS A 10 -3.54 -7.00 -16.10
N LEU A 11 -3.00 -8.22 -15.93
CA LEU A 11 -2.64 -8.77 -14.62
C LEU A 11 -1.50 -8.00 -13.96
N ARG A 12 -0.49 -7.54 -14.72
CA ARG A 12 0.58 -6.66 -14.23
C ARG A 12 0.04 -5.28 -13.85
N ASP A 13 -0.85 -4.70 -14.63
CA ASP A 13 -1.48 -3.40 -14.34
C ASP A 13 -2.44 -3.46 -13.14
N GLN A 14 -3.17 -4.57 -12.98
CA GLN A 14 -3.98 -4.84 -11.80
C GLN A 14 -3.11 -5.08 -10.56
N SER A 15 -1.98 -5.80 -10.70
CA SER A 15 -0.98 -5.98 -9.64
C SER A 15 -0.38 -4.63 -9.20
N MET A 16 -0.01 -3.75 -10.14
CA MET A 16 0.49 -2.40 -9.88
C MET A 16 -0.56 -1.51 -9.19
N LYS A 17 -1.83 -1.59 -9.61
CA LYS A 17 -2.95 -0.87 -8.96
C LYS A 17 -3.28 -1.41 -7.56
N ARG A 18 -3.08 -2.71 -7.31
CA ARG A 18 -3.20 -3.33 -5.98
C ARG A 18 -2.04 -2.91 -5.08
N GLN A 19 -0.81 -2.87 -5.59
CA GLN A 19 0.37 -2.37 -4.88
C GLN A 19 0.25 -0.89 -4.50
N SER A 20 -0.34 -0.04 -5.36
CA SER A 20 -0.54 1.38 -5.06
C SER A 20 -1.61 1.61 -3.98
N LYS A 21 -2.71 0.83 -3.98
CA LYS A 21 -3.72 0.87 -2.92
C LYS A 21 -3.25 0.29 -1.60
N MET A 22 -2.40 -0.75 -1.62
CA MET A 22 -1.72 -1.25 -0.43
C MET A 22 -0.81 -0.18 0.18
N HIS A 23 -0.03 0.53 -0.63
CA HIS A 23 0.75 1.69 -0.19
C HIS A 23 -0.12 2.81 0.36
N GLN A 24 -1.32 3.01 -0.19
CA GLN A 24 -2.27 4.02 0.28
C GLN A 24 -2.98 3.60 1.58
N PHE A 25 -3.32 2.32 1.74
CA PHE A 25 -3.96 1.75 2.93
C PHE A 25 -2.97 1.66 4.10
N MET A 26 -1.77 1.10 3.87
CA MET A 26 -0.64 1.15 4.80
C MET A 26 -0.08 2.57 4.98
N GLY A 27 -0.34 3.47 4.03
CA GLY A 27 0.08 4.87 4.03
C GLY A 27 -0.86 5.79 4.79
N LYS A 28 -2.14 5.43 4.96
CA LYS A 28 -3.13 6.20 5.75
C LYS A 28 -2.83 6.19 7.25
N LEU A 29 -2.06 5.22 7.75
CA LEU A 29 -1.43 5.28 9.09
C LEU A 29 -0.31 6.35 9.20
N CYS A 30 0.11 6.97 8.11
CA CYS A 30 1.29 7.85 8.02
C CYS A 30 0.98 9.25 7.45
N MET A 31 -0.24 9.77 7.60
CA MET A 31 -0.58 11.13 7.15
C MET A 31 -0.12 12.27 8.08
N LYS A 32 0.83 12.04 9.00
CA LYS A 32 1.46 13.10 9.82
C LYS A 32 2.77 13.68 9.25
N ASN A 33 3.14 13.39 8.00
CA ASN A 33 4.45 13.80 7.45
C ASN A 33 4.44 14.79 6.27
N GLN A 34 3.27 15.25 5.80
CA GLN A 34 3.20 16.20 4.67
C GLN A 34 3.81 17.59 5.01
N CYS A 35 3.68 18.05 6.27
CA CYS A 35 4.14 19.37 6.71
C CYS A 35 5.67 19.47 6.89
N MET A 36 6.32 18.41 7.37
CA MET A 36 7.75 18.45 7.70
C MET A 36 8.66 18.47 6.46
N ILE A 37 8.32 17.73 5.40
CA ILE A 37 9.13 17.66 4.18
C ILE A 37 9.25 19.05 3.54
N GLN A 38 8.17 19.86 3.57
CA GLN A 38 8.19 21.24 3.09
C GLN A 38 9.07 22.17 3.94
N GLN A 39 9.24 21.92 5.24
CA GLN A 39 10.11 22.72 6.11
C GLN A 39 11.59 22.38 5.93
N ILE A 40 11.93 21.10 5.76
CA ILE A 40 13.32 20.62 5.57
C ILE A 40 13.90 21.09 4.22
N LEU A 41 13.10 21.05 3.15
CA LEU A 41 13.50 21.41 1.77
C LEU A 41 13.61 22.93 1.52
N ARG A 42 13.36 23.76 2.53
CA ARG A 42 13.15 25.19 2.31
C ARG A 42 14.39 26.07 2.45
N ALA A 43 15.51 25.55 2.97
CA ALA A 43 16.77 26.30 3.12
C ALA A 43 18.03 25.43 3.36
N LYS A 44 17.96 24.10 3.21
CA LYS A 44 19.08 23.21 3.53
C LYS A 44 19.75 22.65 2.27
N PRO A 45 21.07 22.36 2.31
CA PRO A 45 21.76 21.69 1.20
C PRO A 45 21.08 20.37 0.83
N ILE A 46 21.12 19.99 -0.45
CA ILE A 46 20.50 18.75 -0.95
C ILE A 46 20.99 17.52 -0.18
N ILE A 47 22.28 17.50 0.16
CA ILE A 47 22.92 16.43 0.91
C ILE A 47 22.28 16.24 2.31
N PHE A 48 21.87 17.33 2.96
CA PHE A 48 21.13 17.24 4.23
C PHE A 48 19.74 16.64 4.02
N CYS A 49 19.09 17.01 2.90
CA CYS A 49 17.74 16.52 2.61
C CYS A 49 17.74 15.01 2.33
N ILE A 50 18.72 14.52 1.57
CA ILE A 50 18.89 13.10 1.28
C ILE A 50 19.15 12.33 2.57
N ASP A 51 20.07 12.80 3.42
CA ASP A 51 20.38 12.12 4.67
C ASP A 51 19.19 12.12 5.65
N ALA A 52 18.45 13.23 5.74
CA ALA A 52 17.23 13.30 6.54
C ALA A 52 16.13 12.33 6.04
N ILE A 53 16.00 12.15 4.72
CA ILE A 53 15.09 11.16 4.14
C ILE A 53 15.57 9.75 4.48
N ARG A 54 16.86 9.45 4.29
CA ARG A 54 17.49 8.17 4.63
C ARG A 54 17.22 7.80 6.09
N MET A 55 17.50 8.71 7.04
CA MET A 55 17.24 8.50 8.47
C MET A 55 15.77 8.19 8.76
N LYS A 56 14.84 8.97 8.17
CA LYS A 56 13.39 8.75 8.36
C LYS A 56 12.96 7.40 7.81
N LEU A 57 13.45 7.03 6.63
CA LEU A 57 13.16 5.71 6.04
C LEU A 57 13.74 4.61 6.92
N MET A 58 14.99 4.72 7.38
CA MET A 58 15.65 3.74 8.25
C MET A 58 14.83 3.49 9.53
N VAL A 59 14.46 4.54 10.26
CA VAL A 59 13.63 4.44 11.49
C VAL A 59 12.26 3.83 11.17
N LYS A 60 11.63 4.26 10.07
CA LYS A 60 10.30 3.77 9.68
C LYS A 60 10.31 2.30 9.27
N MET A 61 11.31 1.87 8.51
CA MET A 61 11.48 0.47 8.10
C MET A 61 11.73 -0.41 9.33
N ASN A 62 12.63 0.01 10.24
CA ASN A 62 12.90 -0.72 11.47
C ASN A 62 11.64 -0.84 12.36
N HIS A 63 10.92 0.25 12.58
CA HIS A 63 9.67 0.23 13.34
C HIS A 63 8.65 -0.74 12.74
N ARG A 64 8.49 -0.74 11.40
CA ARG A 64 7.59 -1.67 10.70
C ARG A 64 7.98 -3.13 10.87
N ARG A 65 9.29 -3.45 10.86
CA ARG A 65 9.80 -4.80 11.18
C ARG A 65 9.44 -5.20 12.60
N GLN A 66 9.79 -4.37 13.59
CA GLN A 66 9.51 -4.65 15.00
C GLN A 66 8.02 -4.87 15.28
N VAL A 67 7.14 -4.08 14.65
CA VAL A 67 5.69 -4.27 14.76
C VAL A 67 5.26 -5.59 14.13
N ALA A 68 5.78 -5.93 12.94
CA ALA A 68 5.44 -7.17 12.24
C ALA A 68 5.91 -8.43 12.98
N GLU A 69 7.00 -8.36 13.75
CA GLU A 69 7.46 -9.51 14.55
C GLU A 69 6.53 -9.86 15.71
N ARG A 70 5.71 -8.91 16.16
CA ARG A 70 4.71 -9.16 17.22
C ARG A 70 3.45 -9.85 16.68
N TRP A 71 3.28 -9.93 15.37
CA TRP A 71 2.08 -10.51 14.75
C TRP A 71 2.17 -12.03 14.73
N LYS A 72 1.12 -12.70 15.25
CA LYS A 72 1.04 -14.16 15.37
C LYS A 72 0.11 -14.84 14.34
N GLY A 73 -0.71 -14.07 13.62
CA GLY A 73 -1.64 -14.59 12.61
C GLY A 73 -1.08 -14.55 11.18
N ALA A 74 -1.75 -15.17 10.21
CA ALA A 74 -1.28 -15.16 8.83
C ALA A 74 -1.62 -13.85 8.08
N LEU A 75 -2.69 -13.16 8.48
CA LEU A 75 -3.10 -11.88 7.90
C LEU A 75 -2.59 -10.67 8.71
N VAL A 76 -2.31 -9.57 8.02
CA VAL A 76 -1.99 -8.29 8.66
C VAL A 76 -3.15 -7.85 9.56
N LEU A 77 -2.85 -7.36 10.77
CA LEU A 77 -3.83 -7.02 11.81
C LEU A 77 -4.99 -6.17 11.31
N GLU A 78 -4.73 -5.19 10.44
CA GLU A 78 -5.76 -4.28 9.94
C GLU A 78 -6.78 -5.00 9.04
N VAL A 79 -6.31 -5.95 8.22
CA VAL A 79 -7.19 -6.79 7.40
C VAL A 79 -7.92 -7.80 8.25
N GLN A 80 -7.28 -8.35 9.27
CA GLN A 80 -7.91 -9.24 10.24
C GLN A 80 -9.09 -8.55 10.96
N LYS A 81 -8.94 -7.27 11.33
CA LYS A 81 -10.05 -6.47 11.88
C LYS A 81 -11.19 -6.30 10.87
N ILE A 82 -10.87 -5.93 9.63
CA ILE A 82 -11.89 -5.77 8.57
C ILE A 82 -12.68 -7.06 8.39
N VAL A 83 -11.99 -8.19 8.27
CA VAL A 83 -12.62 -9.51 8.13
C VAL A 83 -13.50 -9.86 9.32
N THR A 84 -13.04 -9.56 10.54
CA THR A 84 -13.81 -9.77 11.77
C THR A 84 -15.10 -8.94 11.77
N GLU A 85 -15.03 -7.68 11.33
CA GLU A 85 -16.22 -6.81 11.21
C GLU A 85 -17.18 -7.28 10.10
N LEU A 86 -16.65 -7.73 8.96
CA LEU A 86 -17.47 -8.32 7.90
C LEU A 86 -18.24 -9.55 8.39
N SER A 87 -17.62 -10.36 9.25
CA SER A 87 -18.24 -11.57 9.82
C SER A 87 -19.44 -11.27 10.72
N LYS A 88 -19.47 -10.10 11.37
CA LYS A 88 -20.58 -9.68 12.26
C LYS A 88 -21.83 -9.27 11.47
N ASN A 89 -21.64 -8.63 10.33
CA ASN A 89 -22.74 -8.03 9.54
C ASN A 89 -23.38 -8.99 8.53
N LYS A 90 -23.28 -10.30 8.74
CA LYS A 90 -23.77 -11.32 7.79
C LYS A 90 -25.29 -11.45 7.74
N GLY A 91 -26.00 -11.13 8.83
CA GLY A 91 -27.45 -11.31 8.93
C GLY A 91 -28.30 -10.38 8.07
N MET A 92 -27.68 -9.41 7.36
CA MET A 92 -28.37 -8.48 6.47
C MET A 92 -28.49 -9.01 5.03
N TYR A 93 -27.95 -10.19 4.74
CA TYR A 93 -27.84 -10.73 3.40
C TYR A 93 -28.42 -12.15 3.35
N ASP A 94 -29.26 -12.39 2.35
CA ASP A 94 -29.81 -13.70 2.07
C ASP A 94 -28.96 -14.37 0.99
N VAL A 95 -28.43 -15.56 1.29
CA VAL A 95 -27.49 -16.27 0.42
C VAL A 95 -28.18 -17.45 -0.25
N HIS A 96 -28.28 -17.40 -1.58
CA HIS A 96 -28.79 -18.45 -2.43
C HIS A 96 -27.64 -19.14 -3.17
N ARG A 97 -27.22 -20.30 -2.68
CA ARG A 97 -26.10 -21.04 -3.29
C ARG A 97 -26.55 -21.82 -4.51
N SER A 98 -25.82 -21.66 -5.61
CA SER A 98 -25.96 -22.49 -6.82
C SER A 98 -25.02 -23.69 -6.79
N SER A 99 -23.78 -23.50 -6.31
CA SER A 99 -22.77 -24.56 -6.25
C SER A 99 -21.83 -24.40 -5.04
N ALA A 100 -20.75 -25.19 -5.02
CA ALA A 100 -19.63 -25.04 -4.08
C ALA A 100 -19.06 -23.61 -4.10
N ASP A 101 -18.85 -23.06 -5.30
CA ASP A 101 -18.12 -21.81 -5.51
C ASP A 101 -19.00 -20.62 -5.92
N MET A 102 -20.22 -20.88 -6.39
CA MET A 102 -21.10 -19.83 -6.91
C MET A 102 -22.33 -19.65 -6.03
N ALA A 103 -22.61 -18.38 -5.73
CA ALA A 103 -23.78 -17.98 -4.96
C ALA A 103 -24.33 -16.64 -5.45
N GLU A 104 -25.62 -16.48 -5.29
CA GLU A 104 -26.33 -15.24 -5.44
C GLU A 104 -26.67 -14.71 -4.05
N VAL A 105 -26.46 -13.41 -3.84
CA VAL A 105 -26.64 -12.77 -2.54
C VAL A 105 -27.62 -11.61 -2.70
N ASP A 106 -28.76 -11.73 -2.04
CA ASP A 106 -29.74 -10.67 -1.93
C ASP A 106 -29.42 -9.80 -0.71
N GLY A 107 -29.56 -8.48 -0.89
CA GLY A 107 -29.30 -7.53 0.17
C GLY A 107 -29.88 -6.14 -0.10
N PRO A 108 -29.58 -5.16 0.76
CA PRO A 108 -30.22 -3.84 0.72
C PRO A 108 -29.96 -3.04 -0.56
N LYS A 109 -28.91 -3.40 -1.30
CA LYS A 109 -28.47 -2.70 -2.52
C LYS A 109 -28.80 -3.47 -3.79
N GLY A 110 -29.67 -4.47 -3.67
CA GLY A 110 -30.02 -5.41 -4.73
C GLY A 110 -29.24 -6.71 -4.63
N ARG A 111 -29.24 -7.42 -5.75
CA ARG A 111 -28.76 -8.78 -5.91
C ARG A 111 -27.36 -8.81 -6.51
N PHE A 112 -26.50 -9.65 -5.97
CA PHE A 112 -25.11 -9.76 -6.40
C PHE A 112 -24.69 -11.22 -6.52
N ASP A 113 -24.12 -11.58 -7.66
CA ASP A 113 -23.37 -12.82 -7.85
C ASP A 113 -21.99 -12.74 -7.18
N VAL A 114 -21.59 -13.88 -6.62
CA VAL A 114 -20.30 -14.13 -5.98
C VAL A 114 -19.75 -15.45 -6.52
N ILE A 115 -18.51 -15.40 -7.01
CA ILE A 115 -17.75 -16.57 -7.46
C ILE A 115 -16.48 -16.64 -6.61
N LEU A 116 -16.40 -17.64 -5.72
CA LEU A 116 -15.34 -17.75 -4.71
C LEU A 116 -13.99 -18.14 -5.31
N SER A 117 -13.97 -19.10 -6.25
CA SER A 117 -12.75 -19.58 -6.91
C SER A 117 -12.01 -18.47 -7.65
N GLU A 118 -12.75 -17.53 -8.25
CA GLU A 118 -12.22 -16.36 -8.93
C GLU A 118 -11.99 -15.16 -8.00
N ARG A 119 -12.38 -15.26 -6.73
CA ARG A 119 -12.40 -14.15 -5.76
C ARG A 119 -13.13 -12.93 -6.32
N SER A 120 -14.30 -13.17 -6.93
CA SER A 120 -15.04 -12.18 -7.71
C SER A 120 -16.46 -11.96 -7.18
N CYS A 121 -16.94 -10.74 -7.33
CA CYS A 121 -18.31 -10.33 -7.03
C CYS A 121 -18.72 -9.20 -7.98
N SER A 122 -19.97 -9.17 -8.47
CA SER A 122 -20.45 -8.09 -9.35
C SER A 122 -20.35 -6.69 -8.76
N CYS A 123 -20.28 -6.55 -7.43
CA CYS A 123 -20.03 -5.25 -6.80
C CYS A 123 -18.61 -4.71 -7.07
N ARG A 124 -17.72 -5.52 -7.65
CA ARG A 124 -16.34 -5.21 -8.06
C ARG A 124 -15.37 -4.81 -6.94
N LYS A 125 -15.84 -4.70 -5.69
CA LYS A 125 -15.01 -4.29 -4.55
C LYS A 125 -13.91 -5.31 -4.26
N TRP A 126 -14.22 -6.61 -4.32
CA TRP A 126 -13.27 -7.66 -3.99
C TRP A 126 -12.09 -7.70 -4.98
N GLN A 127 -12.38 -7.64 -6.28
CA GLN A 127 -11.37 -7.66 -7.34
C GLN A 127 -10.45 -6.44 -7.30
N VAL A 128 -10.97 -5.31 -6.83
CA VAL A 128 -10.25 -4.04 -6.78
C VAL A 128 -9.41 -3.89 -5.51
N ILE A 129 -9.90 -4.37 -4.38
CA ILE A 129 -9.26 -4.21 -3.07
C ILE A 129 -8.39 -5.44 -2.73
N GLY A 130 -8.78 -6.63 -3.19
CA GLY A 130 -8.18 -7.91 -2.79
C GLY A 130 -8.67 -8.44 -1.44
N ILE A 131 -9.69 -7.83 -0.86
CA ILE A 131 -10.33 -8.25 0.40
C ILE A 131 -11.81 -8.52 0.10
N PRO A 132 -12.42 -9.61 0.64
CA PRO A 132 -13.83 -9.89 0.44
C PRO A 132 -14.73 -8.69 0.74
N CYS A 133 -15.74 -8.49 -0.11
CA CYS A 133 -16.79 -7.51 0.15
C CYS A 133 -17.85 -8.07 1.11
N HIS A 134 -18.83 -7.26 1.53
CA HIS A 134 -19.92 -7.76 2.39
C HIS A 134 -20.69 -8.93 1.79
N HIS A 135 -20.92 -8.95 0.47
CA HIS A 135 -21.63 -10.04 -0.20
C HIS A 135 -20.80 -11.34 -0.17
N ALA A 136 -19.53 -11.25 -0.56
CA ALA A 136 -18.61 -12.39 -0.49
C ALA A 136 -18.43 -12.90 0.93
N ALA A 137 -18.32 -11.99 1.90
CA ALA A 137 -18.24 -12.32 3.32
C ALA A 137 -19.48 -13.09 3.81
N ALA A 138 -20.69 -12.70 3.37
CA ALA A 138 -21.91 -13.42 3.71
C ALA A 138 -21.87 -14.87 3.19
N VAL A 139 -21.42 -15.08 1.95
CA VAL A 139 -21.26 -16.42 1.36
C VAL A 139 -20.23 -17.25 2.13
N ILE A 140 -19.04 -16.68 2.41
CA ILE A 140 -17.96 -17.36 3.15
C ILE A 140 -18.43 -17.73 4.56
N CYS A 141 -19.14 -16.84 5.26
CA CYS A 141 -19.71 -17.10 6.58
C CYS A 141 -20.79 -18.19 6.58
N HIS A 142 -21.45 -18.41 5.44
CA HIS A 142 -22.47 -19.45 5.29
C HIS A 142 -21.83 -20.84 5.13
N MET A 143 -20.56 -20.91 4.73
CA MET A 143 -19.80 -22.15 4.61
C MET A 143 -19.16 -22.55 5.95
N ARG A 144 -19.32 -23.82 6.33
CA ARG A 144 -18.67 -24.35 7.55
C ARG A 144 -17.18 -24.56 7.31
N GLY A 145 -16.35 -24.19 8.28
CA GLY A 145 -14.91 -24.47 8.27
C GLY A 145 -14.09 -23.63 7.27
N SER A 146 -14.65 -22.55 6.73
CA SER A 146 -13.92 -21.68 5.80
C SER A 146 -12.90 -20.80 6.51
N ASN A 147 -11.65 -20.83 6.06
CA ASN A 147 -10.59 -19.94 6.53
C ASN A 147 -10.59 -18.66 5.70
N TRP A 148 -10.64 -17.51 6.36
CA TRP A 148 -10.63 -16.21 5.68
C TRP A 148 -9.36 -15.93 4.89
N GLU A 149 -8.26 -16.56 5.29
CA GLU A 149 -6.94 -16.42 4.67
C GLU A 149 -6.95 -16.86 3.20
N ASP A 150 -7.81 -17.83 2.85
CA ASP A 150 -7.94 -18.36 1.49
C ASP A 150 -8.66 -17.39 0.53
N TYR A 151 -9.41 -16.43 1.08
CA TYR A 151 -10.25 -15.49 0.32
C TYR A 151 -9.64 -14.07 0.27
N VAL A 152 -8.59 -13.82 1.04
CA VAL A 152 -7.84 -12.57 1.02
C VAL A 152 -6.65 -12.71 0.08
N ASP A 153 -6.29 -11.63 -0.61
CA ASP A 153 -5.12 -11.58 -1.47
C ASP A 153 -3.82 -11.76 -0.65
N ASP A 154 -2.86 -12.54 -1.17
CA ASP A 154 -1.56 -12.80 -0.53
C ASP A 154 -0.79 -11.51 -0.19
N HIS A 155 -1.07 -10.41 -0.89
CA HIS A 155 -0.48 -9.10 -0.57
C HIS A 155 -0.76 -8.64 0.88
N PHE A 156 -1.80 -9.16 1.53
CA PHE A 156 -2.17 -8.84 2.91
C PHE A 156 -1.71 -9.88 3.94
N THR A 157 -0.87 -10.83 3.55
CA THR A 157 -0.28 -11.77 4.51
C THR A 157 0.86 -11.13 5.29
N VAL A 158 1.03 -11.56 6.54
CA VAL A 158 2.16 -11.15 7.39
C VAL A 158 3.48 -11.56 6.74
N THR A 159 3.54 -12.73 6.11
CA THR A 159 4.71 -13.21 5.37
C THR A 159 5.12 -12.25 4.27
N ARG A 160 4.16 -11.82 3.43
CA ARG A 160 4.43 -10.84 2.36
C ARG A 160 4.83 -9.49 2.92
N TYR A 161 4.19 -9.05 4.00
CA TYR A 161 4.53 -7.82 4.70
C TYR A 161 5.98 -7.84 5.22
N LYS A 162 6.38 -8.88 5.94
CA LYS A 162 7.75 -9.05 6.45
C LYS A 162 8.76 -9.03 5.30
N LYS A 163 8.49 -9.75 4.22
CA LYS A 163 9.33 -9.76 3.02
C LYS A 163 9.49 -8.38 2.40
N ALA A 164 8.42 -7.59 2.34
CA ALA A 164 8.46 -6.23 1.78
C ALA A 164 9.31 -5.26 2.62
N TYR A 165 9.43 -5.48 3.93
CA TYR A 165 10.17 -4.62 4.86
C TYR A 165 11.47 -5.24 5.40
N ALA A 166 11.89 -6.38 4.85
CA ALA A 166 13.09 -7.11 5.28
C ALA A 166 14.38 -6.32 5.03
N MET A 167 14.42 -5.48 3.99
CA MET A 167 15.60 -4.71 3.62
C MET A 167 16.01 -3.71 4.72
N GLU A 168 17.28 -3.71 5.06
CA GLU A 168 17.88 -2.76 6.00
C GLU A 168 18.52 -1.60 5.26
N ILE A 169 18.34 -0.39 5.80
CA ILE A 169 19.01 0.81 5.30
C ILE A 169 20.23 1.00 6.19
N THR A 170 21.41 0.93 5.59
CA THR A 170 22.66 1.04 6.32
C THR A 170 22.87 2.45 6.87
N PRO A 171 23.49 2.57 8.07
CA PRO A 171 23.96 3.85 8.56
C PRO A 171 25.01 4.42 7.59
N LEU A 172 25.02 5.74 7.44
CA LEU A 172 25.98 6.48 6.64
C LEU A 172 26.89 7.21 7.62
N PRO A 173 28.22 7.11 7.47
CA PRO A 173 29.16 7.84 8.32
C PRO A 173 28.96 9.35 8.16
N ASP A 174 29.44 10.11 9.13
CA ASP A 174 29.47 11.57 9.03
C ASP A 174 30.29 12.02 7.81
N LYS A 175 29.94 13.19 7.28
CA LYS A 175 30.57 13.76 6.08
C LYS A 175 32.06 13.98 6.21
N THR A 176 32.52 14.21 7.44
CA THR A 176 33.95 14.38 7.74
C THR A 176 34.77 13.12 7.47
N MET A 177 34.13 11.95 7.42
CA MET A 177 34.77 10.66 7.18
C MET A 177 34.58 10.17 5.74
N TRP A 178 34.02 10.98 4.84
CA TRP A 178 33.83 10.57 3.45
C TRP A 178 35.12 10.79 2.67
N ASP A 179 35.53 9.78 1.91
CA ASP A 179 36.63 9.91 0.96
C ASP A 179 36.21 10.87 -0.16
N ILE A 180 36.82 12.06 -0.18
CA ILE A 180 36.59 13.06 -1.22
C ILE A 180 37.59 12.80 -2.33
N GLU A 181 37.15 12.08 -3.36
CA GLU A 181 37.92 11.97 -4.60
C GLU A 181 37.78 13.25 -5.42
N ASP A 182 38.92 13.80 -5.86
CA ASP A 182 38.92 14.89 -6.83
C ASP A 182 38.65 14.31 -8.21
N LEU A 183 37.38 14.39 -8.64
CA LEU A 183 36.93 13.79 -9.89
C LEU A 183 37.41 14.54 -11.13
N ASN A 184 38.28 15.57 -11.02
CA ASN A 184 38.71 16.44 -12.13
C ASN A 184 37.54 16.91 -13.02
N TYR A 185 36.34 16.97 -12.45
CA TYR A 185 35.08 17.21 -13.15
C TYR A 185 34.28 18.26 -12.41
N VAL A 186 34.04 19.40 -13.07
CA VAL A 186 33.27 20.51 -12.50
C VAL A 186 31.80 20.34 -12.86
N ILE A 187 30.97 20.07 -11.84
CA ILE A 187 29.51 20.09 -12.00
C ILE A 187 29.06 21.53 -12.21
N LYS A 188 28.74 21.87 -13.46
CA LYS A 188 28.17 23.18 -13.81
C LYS A 188 26.70 23.25 -13.36
N PRO A 189 26.20 24.44 -12.95
CA PRO A 189 24.78 24.60 -12.70
C PRO A 189 23.98 24.23 -13.95
N PRO A 190 22.73 23.72 -13.79
CA PRO A 190 21.88 23.41 -14.93
C PRO A 190 21.73 24.63 -15.83
N ARG A 191 21.86 24.47 -17.16
CA ARG A 191 21.59 25.57 -18.10
C ARG A 191 20.12 25.95 -18.00
N GLN A 192 19.82 27.09 -17.39
CA GLN A 192 18.47 27.65 -17.32
C GLN A 192 18.29 28.63 -18.48
N ALA A 193 17.43 28.30 -19.45
CA ALA A 193 17.13 29.17 -20.60
C ALA A 193 16.38 30.45 -20.21
N ARG A 194 15.70 30.44 -19.06
CA ARG A 194 15.03 31.60 -18.46
C ARG A 194 15.24 31.54 -16.95
N PRO A 195 15.38 32.69 -16.26
CA PRO A 195 15.23 32.73 -14.81
C PRO A 195 13.88 32.10 -14.48
N SER A 196 13.89 30.99 -13.77
CA SER A 196 12.64 30.42 -13.26
C SER A 196 11.97 31.50 -12.39
N PRO A 197 10.63 31.65 -12.42
CA PRO A 197 9.94 32.45 -11.41
C PRO A 197 10.51 32.08 -10.05
N GLY A 198 11.18 33.04 -9.41
CA GLY A 198 11.91 32.78 -8.18
C GLY A 198 10.99 32.13 -7.16
N ARG A 199 11.52 31.21 -6.36
CA ARG A 199 10.73 30.56 -5.31
C ARG A 199 10.06 31.63 -4.43
N PRO A 200 8.73 31.59 -4.20
CA PRO A 200 8.04 32.59 -3.40
C PRO A 200 8.72 32.80 -2.05
N ARG A 201 8.93 34.07 -1.67
CA ARG A 201 9.60 34.44 -0.42
C ARG A 201 8.85 33.84 0.78
N LYS A 202 9.58 33.30 1.75
CA LYS A 202 9.02 32.77 3.01
C LYS A 202 8.29 33.83 3.83
N LYS A 203 8.84 35.05 3.88
CA LYS A 203 8.25 36.19 4.55
C LYS A 203 7.59 37.08 3.50
N ARG A 204 6.29 37.35 3.69
CA ARG A 204 5.59 38.40 2.94
C ARG A 204 6.19 39.75 3.33
N ILE A 205 6.63 40.53 2.35
CA ILE A 205 6.99 41.93 2.59
C ILE A 205 5.68 42.65 2.92
N ARG A 206 5.57 43.20 4.12
CA ARG A 206 4.47 44.09 4.47
C ARG A 206 4.86 45.50 3.98
N PRO A 207 3.98 46.21 3.26
CA PRO A 207 4.18 47.61 2.92
C PRO A 207 4.34 48.46 4.17
#